data_AF-A0AAI8R9D0-F1
#
_entry.id   AF-A0AAI8R9D0-F1
#
_cell.length_a   1.000
_cell.length_b   1.000
_cell.length_c   1.000
_cell.angle_alpha   90.00
_cell.angle_beta   90.00
_cell.angle_gamma   90.00
#
_symmetry.space_group_name_H-M   'P 1'
#
loop_
_entity.id
_entity.type
_entity.pdbx_description
1 polymer ?
#
loop_
_entity_poly.entity_id
_entity_poly.type
_entity_poly.pdbx_seq_one_letter_code
_entity_poly.pdbx_strand_id
1 'polypeptide(L)'
;MKKVKWIFSINADGVPLFGYAGIKTGQFILGHGKKFQKEMRSVLGPEIELDFISYNTRNPETLTADLFVYTDVDEKYLDEETKKKGLSIPYKLYYLNEIEKIKESIEANV
;
A
#
# COMPACT_ATOMS: atom_id res chain seq x y z
N MET A 1 9.51 14.64 -9.50
CA MET A 1 9.40 13.34 -8.84
C MET A 1 8.00 13.23 -8.29
N LYS A 2 7.27 12.20 -8.70
CA LYS A 2 5.87 11.97 -8.30
C LYS A 2 5.85 11.27 -6.96
N LYS A 3 5.01 11.72 -6.03
CA LYS A 3 4.90 11.20 -4.67
C LYS A 3 3.78 10.18 -4.58
N VAL A 4 4.15 8.93 -4.39
CA VAL A 4 3.19 7.83 -4.25
C VAL A 4 3.24 7.32 -2.81
N LYS A 5 2.08 7.16 -2.19
CA LYS A 5 1.95 6.57 -0.85
C LYS A 5 1.23 5.23 -0.94
N TRP A 6 1.94 4.15 -0.62
CA TRP A 6 1.34 2.84 -0.45
C TRP A 6 0.86 2.66 0.99
N ILE A 7 -0.45 2.54 1.18
CA ILE A 7 -1.08 2.12 2.44
C ILE A 7 -0.81 0.63 2.64
N PHE A 8 0.26 0.33 3.37
CA PHE A 8 0.79 -1.02 3.50
C PHE A 8 0.15 -1.78 4.66
N SER A 9 -0.28 -1.04 5.68
CA SER A 9 -0.92 -1.58 6.87
C SER A 9 -2.06 -0.68 7.33
N ILE A 10 -3.03 -1.27 8.02
CA ILE A 10 -4.19 -0.57 8.59
C ILE A 10 -4.24 -0.84 10.08
N ASN A 11 -4.46 0.22 10.85
CA ASN A 11 -4.57 0.17 12.30
C ASN A 11 -5.67 1.13 12.79
N ALA A 12 -6.03 1.00 14.06
CA ALA A 12 -6.77 1.98 14.83
C ALA A 12 -5.93 2.30 16.06
N ASP A 13 -5.36 3.50 16.10
CA ASP A 13 -4.46 3.98 17.17
C ASP A 13 -3.29 3.03 17.43
N GLY A 14 -2.63 2.60 16.37
CA GLY A 14 -1.48 1.70 16.45
C GLY A 14 -1.83 0.22 16.66
N VAL A 15 -3.12 -0.10 16.84
CA VAL A 15 -3.59 -1.48 17.00
C VAL A 15 -4.14 -2.01 15.67
N PRO A 16 -3.65 -3.15 15.14
CA PRO A 16 -4.23 -3.78 13.95
C PRO A 16 -5.72 -4.07 14.13
N LEU A 17 -6.51 -3.87 13.09
CA LEU A 17 -7.95 -4.19 13.14
C LEU A 17 -8.18 -5.70 13.34
N PHE A 18 -9.25 -6.04 14.04
CA PHE A 18 -9.65 -7.44 14.22
C PHE A 18 -9.88 -8.11 12.86
N GLY A 19 -9.33 -9.31 12.67
CA GLY A 19 -9.34 -10.03 11.39
C GLY A 19 -8.32 -9.55 10.34
N TYR A 20 -7.85 -8.29 10.41
CA TYR A 20 -6.85 -7.76 9.48
C TYR A 20 -5.48 -8.43 9.64
N ALA A 21 -5.02 -8.57 10.90
CA ALA A 21 -3.78 -9.26 11.22
C ALA A 21 -3.78 -10.71 10.70
N GLY A 22 -4.91 -11.41 10.83
CA GLY A 22 -5.12 -12.77 10.33
C GLY A 22 -4.95 -12.88 8.80
N ILE A 23 -5.50 -11.92 8.05
CA ILE A 23 -5.41 -11.89 6.58
C ILE A 23 -3.98 -11.60 6.11
N LYS A 24 -3.24 -10.77 6.86
CA LYS A 24 -1.88 -10.34 6.52
C LYS A 24 -0.79 -11.18 7.19
N THR A 25 -1.14 -12.25 7.92
CA THR A 25 -0.22 -13.08 8.72
C THR A 25 1.01 -13.56 7.93
N GLY A 26 0.82 -14.00 6.68
CA GLY A 26 1.93 -14.42 5.81
C GLY A 26 2.91 -13.29 5.45
N GLN A 27 2.44 -12.04 5.39
CA GLN A 27 3.26 -10.87 5.06
C GLN A 27 4.20 -10.47 6.20
N PHE A 28 3.69 -10.54 7.44
CA PHE A 28 4.40 -10.12 8.64
C PHE A 28 5.33 -11.21 9.17
N ILE A 29 4.92 -12.48 9.09
CA ILE A 29 5.68 -13.59 9.70
C ILE A 29 6.90 -14.00 8.87
N LEU A 30 6.85 -13.89 7.54
CA LEU A 30 7.91 -14.42 6.66
C LEU A 30 8.87 -13.34 6.12
N GLY A 31 8.76 -12.09 6.57
CA GLY A 31 9.66 -11.01 6.15
C GLY A 31 9.47 -10.52 4.70
N HIS A 32 8.47 -11.05 3.97
CA HIS A 32 8.17 -10.67 2.59
C HIS A 32 7.86 -9.17 2.44
N GLY A 33 7.26 -8.54 3.46
CA GLY A 33 6.95 -7.11 3.40
C GLY A 33 8.19 -6.21 3.23
N LYS A 34 9.27 -6.44 3.99
CA LYS A 34 10.48 -5.61 3.88
C LYS A 34 11.19 -5.78 2.53
N LYS A 35 11.22 -7.03 2.02
CA LYS A 35 11.80 -7.34 0.71
C LYS A 35 11.00 -6.64 -0.41
N PHE A 36 9.67 -6.80 -0.38
CA PHE A 36 8.75 -6.14 -1.31
C PHE A 36 8.94 -4.62 -1.33
N GLN A 37 8.96 -3.98 -0.15
CA GLN A 37 9.13 -2.53 -0.05
C GLN A 37 10.45 -2.05 -0.66
N LYS A 38 11.53 -2.80 -0.44
CA LYS A 38 12.84 -2.49 -1.02
C LYS A 38 12.84 -2.64 -2.55
N GLU A 39 12.27 -3.73 -3.07
CA GLU A 39 12.19 -3.99 -4.52
C GLU A 39 11.35 -2.93 -5.23
N MET A 40 10.15 -2.63 -4.71
CA MET A 40 9.29 -1.60 -5.29
C MET A 40 9.96 -0.22 -5.34
N ARG A 41 10.65 0.20 -4.27
CA ARG A 41 11.41 1.46 -4.26
C ARG A 41 12.53 1.47 -5.29
N SER A 42 13.19 0.32 -5.49
CA SER A 42 14.29 0.20 -6.44
C SER A 42 13.84 0.27 -7.89
N VAL A 43 12.65 -0.21 -8.22
CA VAL A 43 12.16 -0.26 -9.61
C VAL A 43 11.39 0.99 -10.04
N LEU A 44 10.84 1.74 -9.09
CA LEU A 44 10.11 3.00 -9.33
C LEU A 44 11.00 4.25 -9.26
N GLY A 45 12.10 4.19 -8.50
CA GLY A 45 13.08 5.26 -8.47
C GLY A 45 13.86 5.37 -9.79
N PRO A 46 14.22 6.57 -10.28
CA PRO A 46 14.16 7.88 -9.61
C PRO A 46 12.92 8.74 -9.91
N GLU A 47 11.98 8.29 -10.75
CA GLU A 47 10.87 9.13 -11.22
C GLU A 47 9.73 9.23 -10.20
N ILE A 48 9.51 8.15 -9.45
CA ILE A 48 8.45 7.99 -8.46
C ILE A 48 9.07 7.76 -7.08
N GLU A 49 8.77 8.67 -6.14
CA GLU A 49 9.07 8.55 -4.72
C GLU A 49 7.98 7.73 -4.05
N LEU A 50 8.28 6.47 -3.71
CA LEU A 50 7.35 5.55 -3.09
C LEU A 50 7.57 5.43 -1.57
N ASP A 51 6.59 5.90 -0.81
CA ASP A 51 6.52 5.75 0.64
C ASP A 51 5.49 4.70 1.06
N PHE A 52 5.89 3.85 2.02
CA PHE A 52 4.99 2.88 2.63
C PHE A 52 4.53 3.42 3.97
N ILE A 53 3.21 3.48 4.17
CA ILE A 53 2.60 4.05 5.37
C ILE A 53 1.67 3.06 6.07
N SER A 54 1.37 3.34 7.33
CA SER A 54 0.29 2.70 8.08
C SER A 54 -0.87 3.66 8.19
N TYR A 55 -2.05 3.26 7.71
CA TYR A 55 -3.26 4.07 7.73
C TYR A 55 -4.01 3.85 9.06
N ASN A 56 -4.24 4.93 9.81
CA ASN A 56 -5.05 4.90 11.03
C ASN A 56 -6.50 5.26 10.70
N THR A 57 -7.44 4.34 10.93
CA THR A 57 -8.86 4.55 10.62
C THR A 57 -9.58 5.52 11.55
N ARG A 58 -9.04 5.78 12.75
CA ARG A 58 -9.64 6.70 13.74
C ARG A 58 -9.15 8.12 13.61
N ASN A 59 -7.91 8.27 13.17
CA ASN A 59 -7.30 9.55 12.88
C ASN A 59 -6.57 9.43 11.55
N PRO A 60 -7.30 9.44 10.42
CA PRO A 60 -6.68 9.51 9.12
C PRO A 60 -5.97 10.85 9.04
N GLU A 61 -4.66 10.85 9.24
CA GLU A 61 -3.84 12.04 9.02
C GLU A 61 -4.14 12.60 7.63
N THR A 62 -4.08 13.91 7.44
CA THR A 62 -4.19 14.49 6.11
C THR A 62 -3.02 14.00 5.27
N LEU A 63 -3.25 12.97 4.47
CA LEU A 63 -2.24 12.40 3.59
C LEU A 63 -2.20 13.21 2.30
N THR A 64 -1.02 13.77 1.99
CA THR A 64 -0.75 14.34 0.66
C THR A 64 0.07 13.36 -0.17
N ALA A 65 -0.40 13.01 -1.36
CA ALA A 65 0.28 12.22 -2.38
C ALA A 65 -0.30 12.55 -3.76
N ASP A 66 0.48 12.32 -4.81
CA ASP A 66 -0.02 12.34 -6.20
C ASP A 66 -0.92 11.11 -6.47
N LEU A 67 -0.60 9.98 -5.83
CA LEU A 67 -1.38 8.73 -5.92
C LEU A 67 -1.31 7.96 -4.59
N PHE A 68 -2.45 7.44 -4.13
CA PHE A 68 -2.49 6.40 -3.10
C PHE A 68 -2.50 5.01 -3.74
N VAL A 69 -1.76 4.08 -3.15
CA VAL A 69 -1.75 2.67 -3.57
C VAL A 69 -2.14 1.82 -2.38
N TYR A 70 -2.99 0.82 -2.59
CA TYR A 70 -3.40 -0.12 -1.55
C TYR A 70 -3.84 -1.43 -2.19
N THR A 71 -4.01 -2.48 -1.40
CA THR A 71 -4.60 -3.71 -1.94
C THR A 71 -6.13 -3.69 -1.87
N ASP A 72 -6.78 -4.47 -2.73
CA ASP A 72 -8.24 -4.74 -2.66
C ASP A 72 -8.70 -5.21 -1.26
N VAL A 73 -7.84 -5.93 -0.54
CA VAL A 73 -8.06 -6.33 0.86
C VAL A 73 -8.04 -5.15 1.83
N ASP A 74 -7.20 -4.16 1.57
CA ASP A 74 -7.03 -2.96 2.42
C ASP A 74 -8.15 -1.94 2.15
N GLU A 75 -8.59 -1.84 0.89
CA GLU A 75 -9.56 -0.88 0.39
C GLU A 75 -10.83 -0.78 1.26
N LYS A 76 -11.33 -1.92 1.75
CA LYS A 76 -12.54 -1.98 2.58
C LYS A 76 -12.46 -1.20 3.90
N TYR A 77 -11.27 -0.79 4.32
CA TYR A 77 -11.05 -0.02 5.55
C TYR A 77 -10.70 1.45 5.31
N LEU A 78 -10.59 1.86 4.05
CA LEU A 78 -10.23 3.22 3.67
C LEU A 78 -11.47 4.11 3.55
N ASP A 79 -11.30 5.40 3.78
CA ASP A 79 -12.33 6.40 3.54
C ASP A 79 -12.53 6.64 2.02
N GLU A 80 -13.67 7.24 1.67
CA GLU A 80 -14.03 7.48 0.27
C GLU A 80 -13.13 8.49 -0.45
N GLU A 81 -12.50 9.43 0.27
CA GLU A 81 -11.58 10.38 -0.34
C GLU A 81 -10.27 9.69 -0.75
N THR A 82 -9.70 8.88 0.15
CA THR A 82 -8.51 8.06 -0.15
C THR A 82 -8.77 7.12 -1.33
N LYS A 83 -9.96 6.50 -1.40
CA LYS A 83 -10.32 5.62 -2.52
C LYS A 83 -10.43 6.34 -3.86
N LYS A 84 -11.04 7.52 -3.89
CA LYS A 84 -11.19 8.31 -5.12
C LYS A 84 -9.87 8.72 -5.77
N LYS A 85 -8.83 8.90 -4.96
CA LYS A 85 -7.47 9.27 -5.38
C LYS A 85 -6.51 8.07 -5.37
N GLY A 86 -7.06 6.87 -5.32
CA GLY A 86 -6.35 5.64 -5.03
C GLY A 86 -6.36 4.63 -6.16
N LEU A 87 -5.29 3.85 -6.24
CA LEU A 87 -5.15 2.68 -7.09
C LEU A 87 -5.25 1.42 -6.23
N SER A 88 -6.32 0.66 -6.44
CA SER A 88 -6.49 -0.67 -5.85
C SER A 88 -5.70 -1.71 -6.63
N ILE A 89 -4.74 -2.35 -5.96
CA ILE A 89 -3.93 -3.44 -6.49
C ILE A 89 -4.51 -4.78 -6.01
N PRO A 90 -4.77 -5.76 -6.89
CA PRO A 90 -5.19 -7.08 -6.45
C PRO A 90 -4.18 -7.68 -5.46
N TYR A 91 -4.61 -8.08 -4.27
CA TYR A 91 -3.73 -8.63 -3.23
C TYR A 91 -2.88 -9.80 -3.72
N LYS A 92 -3.40 -10.58 -4.68
CA LYS A 92 -2.69 -11.68 -5.31
C LYS A 92 -1.38 -11.24 -5.98
N LEU A 93 -1.33 -10.07 -6.62
CA LEU A 93 -0.12 -9.56 -7.26
C LEU A 93 0.96 -9.28 -6.22
N TYR A 94 0.57 -8.64 -5.11
CA TYR A 94 1.45 -8.45 -3.97
C TYR A 94 1.92 -9.80 -3.40
N TYR A 95 1.00 -10.75 -3.19
CA TYR A 95 1.29 -12.05 -2.58
C TYR A 95 2.26 -12.89 -3.42
N LEU A 96 2.14 -12.82 -4.75
CA LEU A 96 3.02 -13.49 -5.70
C LEU A 96 4.31 -12.69 -6.01
N ASN A 97 4.50 -11.51 -5.40
CA ASN A 97 5.62 -10.61 -5.65
C ASN A 97 5.77 -10.25 -7.14
N GLU A 98 4.65 -9.94 -7.80
CA GLU A 98 4.56 -9.55 -9.22
C GLU A 98 4.96 -8.07 -9.42
N ILE A 99 6.22 -7.76 -9.07
CA ILE A 99 6.77 -6.39 -9.00
C ILE A 99 6.56 -5.60 -10.30
N GLU A 100 6.86 -6.18 -11.46
CA GLU A 100 6.77 -5.45 -12.73
C GLU A 100 5.33 -5.05 -13.08
N LYS A 101 4.37 -5.96 -12.88
CA LYS A 101 2.94 -5.66 -13.11
C LYS A 101 2.43 -4.56 -12.19
N ILE A 102 2.87 -4.57 -10.93
CA ILE A 102 2.52 -3.56 -9.94
C ILE A 102 3.12 -2.21 -10.35
N LYS A 103 4.40 -2.19 -10.75
CA LYS A 103 5.09 -1.00 -11.24
C LYS A 103 4.38 -0.39 -12.45
N GLU A 104 4.12 -1.18 -13.49
CA GLU A 104 3.38 -0.73 -14.70
C GLU A 104 2.03 -0.11 -14.34
N SER A 105 1.32 -0.71 -13.37
CA SER A 105 0.04 -0.19 -12.89
C SER A 105 0.19 1.17 -12.19
N ILE A 106 1.23 1.36 -11.39
CA ILE A 106 1.51 2.62 -10.71
C ILE A 106 1.89 3.70 -11.73
N GLU A 107 2.80 3.40 -12.65
CA GLU A 107 3.27 4.34 -13.69
C GLU A 107 2.14 4.82 -14.60
N ALA A 108 1.19 3.94 -14.94
CA ALA A 108 0.02 4.30 -15.74
C ALA A 108 -0.99 5.23 -15.04
N ASN A 109 -0.89 5.39 -13.71
CA ASN A 109 -1.85 6.14 -12.90
C ASN A 109 -1.23 7.35 -12.17
N VAL A 110 0.05 7.68 -12.40
CA VAL A 110 0.77 8.77 -11.73
C VAL A 110 0.90 10.04 -12.57
#